data_AF-A0A2G9HFU6-F1
#
_entry.id   AF-A0A2G9HFU6-F1
#
_cell.length_a   1.000
_cell.length_b   1.000
_cell.length_c   1.000
_cell.angle_alpha   90.00
_cell.angle_beta   90.00
_cell.angle_gamma   90.00
#
_symmetry.space_group_name_H-M   'P 1'
#
loop_
_entity.id
_entity.type
_entity.pdbx_description
1 polymer ?
#
loop_
_entity_poly.entity_id
_entity_poly.type
_entity_poly.pdbx_seq_one_letter_code
_entity_poly.pdbx_strand_id
1 'polypeptide(L)'
;MNESKARACRRPTKNPNEGDHAKEDSKKLIHSFRSVTDFKTNGIHFKPSQTQSLKDVKFESKWIYGKFYLPMWFVSLYTKAFFLNMIAYELSPNNSTEGIVTTYIKFMKSLIVNPGDVKELRESRVLFCTLGSDKQVLKVFQDLNTYGADNPYILKEVKDELYHEINKYYRNKLKRWTAEFIQTYFRSPWSVVALVATVCILILTFLQTVYTMKSNFHEK
;
A
#
# COMPACT_ATOMS: atom_id res chain seq x y z
N MET A 1 -43.67 -26.95 38.90
CA MET A 1 -43.64 -25.52 38.54
C MET A 1 -42.21 -25.22 38.14
N ASN A 2 -42.03 -24.90 36.85
CA ASN A 2 -40.76 -24.78 36.14
C ASN A 2 -40.08 -23.43 36.40
N GLU A 3 -38.90 -23.26 35.79
CA GLU A 3 -38.12 -22.04 35.54
C GLU A 3 -37.06 -21.67 36.62
N SER A 4 -35.87 -21.18 36.31
CA SER A 4 -35.11 -21.00 35.06
C SER A 4 -33.67 -20.65 35.48
N LYS A 5 -32.67 -21.47 35.10
CA LYS A 5 -31.25 -21.12 35.28
C LYS A 5 -30.80 -20.23 34.12
N ALA A 6 -30.82 -18.92 34.32
CA ALA A 6 -30.28 -17.96 33.35
C ALA A 6 -28.75 -18.08 33.27
N ARG A 7 -28.26 -18.63 32.15
CA ARG A 7 -26.84 -18.71 31.81
C ARG A 7 -26.45 -17.38 31.16
N ALA A 8 -25.85 -16.46 31.91
CA ALA A 8 -25.32 -15.22 31.37
C ALA A 8 -24.16 -15.52 30.40
N CYS A 9 -24.36 -15.21 29.11
CA CYS A 9 -23.28 -15.21 28.12
C CYS A 9 -22.28 -14.10 28.47
N ARG A 10 -21.09 -14.46 28.96
CA ARG A 10 -19.96 -13.53 29.02
C ARG A 10 -19.61 -13.13 27.57
N ARG A 11 -19.73 -11.85 27.24
CA ARG A 11 -19.14 -11.30 26.01
C ARG A 11 -17.62 -11.47 26.09
N PRO A 12 -16.94 -11.84 25.00
CA PRO A 12 -15.48 -11.80 24.96
C PRO A 12 -15.04 -10.34 25.14
N THR A 13 -14.30 -10.09 26.21
CA THR A 13 -13.62 -8.82 26.47
C THR A 13 -12.61 -8.60 25.36
N LYS A 14 -12.87 -7.62 24.49
CA LYS A 14 -11.94 -7.18 23.46
C LYS A 14 -10.67 -6.68 24.15
N ASN A 15 -9.54 -7.29 23.83
CA ASN A 15 -8.27 -7.02 24.49
C ASN A 15 -7.84 -5.58 24.16
N PRO A 16 -7.62 -4.68 25.14
CA PRO A 16 -7.34 -3.26 24.88
C PRO A 16 -6.11 -3.02 24.00
N ASN A 17 -5.13 -3.94 24.08
CA ASN A 17 -3.85 -3.85 23.40
C ASN A 17 -3.91 -4.18 21.89
N GLU A 18 -4.99 -4.81 21.41
CA GLU A 18 -5.14 -5.19 19.99
C GLU A 18 -5.40 -3.96 19.09
N GLY A 19 -5.98 -2.91 19.66
CA GLY A 19 -6.23 -1.64 18.96
C GLY A 19 -4.99 -0.76 18.83
N ASP A 20 -4.04 -0.84 19.75
CA ASP A 20 -2.87 0.05 19.78
C ASP A 20 -1.71 -0.49 18.95
N HIS A 21 -1.48 -1.81 18.92
CA HIS A 21 -0.53 -2.42 17.99
C HIS A 21 -0.93 -2.21 16.52
N ALA A 22 -2.22 -2.33 16.18
CA ALA A 22 -2.71 -2.07 14.83
C ALA A 22 -2.59 -0.59 14.41
N LYS A 23 -2.71 0.35 15.36
CA LYS A 23 -2.52 1.79 15.12
C LYS A 23 -1.05 2.16 15.00
N GLU A 24 -0.17 1.50 15.74
CA GLU A 24 1.28 1.72 15.71
C GLU A 24 1.94 1.11 14.46
N ASP A 25 1.51 -0.09 14.06
CA ASP A 25 1.90 -0.69 12.78
C ASP A 25 1.39 0.13 11.59
N SER A 26 0.16 0.68 11.69
CA SER A 26 -0.35 1.63 10.71
C SER A 26 0.43 2.94 10.69
N LYS A 27 0.87 3.47 11.84
CA LYS A 27 1.76 4.65 11.93
C LYS A 27 3.15 4.40 11.35
N LYS A 28 3.72 3.21 11.53
CA LYS A 28 4.98 2.80 10.89
C LYS A 28 4.83 2.69 9.37
N LEU A 29 3.66 2.26 8.89
CA LEU A 29 3.32 2.25 7.47
C LEU A 29 3.00 3.66 6.92
N ILE A 30 2.50 4.60 7.73
CA ILE A 30 2.21 6.01 7.35
C ILE A 30 3.46 6.76 6.87
N HIS A 31 4.66 6.37 7.33
CA HIS A 31 5.92 6.94 6.84
C HIS A 31 6.39 6.34 5.49
N SER A 32 5.69 5.34 4.97
CA SER A 32 6.00 4.67 3.70
C SER A 32 4.84 4.85 2.72
N PHE A 33 4.52 6.10 2.37
CA PHE A 33 3.98 6.30 1.03
C PHE A 33 5.06 5.84 0.06
N ARG A 34 4.85 4.63 -0.44
CA ARG A 34 5.66 4.01 -1.47
C ARG A 34 5.58 4.87 -2.73
N SER A 35 6.68 4.97 -3.46
CA SER A 35 6.69 5.75 -4.69
C SER A 35 5.71 5.14 -5.72
N VAL A 36 5.37 5.89 -6.77
CA VAL A 36 4.49 5.39 -7.85
C VAL A 36 5.02 4.06 -8.41
N THR A 37 6.33 3.92 -8.59
CA THR A 37 6.94 2.67 -9.07
C THR A 37 6.74 1.52 -8.09
N ASP A 38 6.82 1.77 -6.78
CA ASP A 38 6.58 0.74 -5.76
C ASP A 38 5.12 0.30 -5.70
N PHE A 39 4.18 1.21 -5.97
CA PHE A 39 2.78 0.83 -6.14
C PHE A 39 2.60 -0.09 -7.35
N LYS A 40 3.25 0.24 -8.47
CA LYS A 40 3.21 -0.57 -9.69
C LYS A 40 3.75 -1.99 -9.46
N THR A 41 4.88 -2.13 -8.76
CA THR A 41 5.48 -3.46 -8.47
C THR A 41 4.58 -4.33 -7.60
N ASN A 42 3.72 -3.72 -6.79
CA ASN A 42 2.73 -4.44 -5.98
C ASN A 42 1.38 -4.67 -6.70
N GLY A 43 1.30 -4.36 -7.99
CA GLY A 43 0.10 -4.53 -8.81
C GLY A 43 -0.97 -3.47 -8.56
N ILE A 44 -0.58 -2.26 -8.13
CA ILE A 44 -1.45 -1.09 -8.05
C ILE A 44 -1.12 -0.17 -9.22
N HIS A 45 -2.09 0.07 -10.08
CA HIS A 45 -1.93 0.87 -11.30
C HIS A 45 -2.63 2.20 -11.18
N PHE A 46 -1.96 3.26 -11.63
CA PHE A 46 -2.52 4.60 -11.63
C PHE A 46 -3.45 4.83 -12.83
N LYS A 47 -4.48 5.63 -12.63
CA LYS A 47 -5.43 6.07 -13.66
C LYS A 47 -5.86 7.52 -13.42
N PRO A 48 -6.21 8.26 -14.48
CA PRO A 48 -6.80 9.57 -14.30
C PRO A 48 -8.19 9.42 -13.69
N SER A 49 -8.52 10.30 -12.76
CA SER A 49 -9.88 10.43 -12.28
C SER A 49 -10.76 11.12 -13.32
N GLN A 50 -12.07 10.87 -13.24
CA GLN A 50 -13.06 11.44 -14.16
C GLN A 50 -13.41 12.89 -13.84
N THR A 51 -13.09 13.37 -12.63
CA THR A 51 -13.33 14.75 -12.23
C THR A 51 -12.04 15.57 -12.23
N GLN A 52 -12.20 16.89 -12.31
CA GLN A 52 -11.11 17.85 -12.18
C GLN A 52 -10.86 18.28 -10.71
N SER A 53 -11.54 17.64 -9.75
CA SER A 53 -11.44 18.00 -8.34
C SER A 53 -10.18 17.42 -7.71
N LEU A 54 -9.45 18.24 -6.95
CA LEU A 54 -8.27 17.79 -6.19
C LEU A 54 -8.59 16.81 -5.06
N LYS A 55 -9.85 16.76 -4.62
CA LYS A 55 -10.32 15.80 -3.62
C LYS A 55 -10.61 14.42 -4.20
N ASP A 56 -10.66 14.29 -5.52
CA ASP A 56 -11.09 13.05 -6.18
C ASP A 56 -9.92 12.05 -6.32
N VAL A 57 -9.46 11.59 -5.16
CA VAL A 57 -8.45 10.56 -5.00
C VAL A 57 -9.16 9.29 -4.54
N LYS A 58 -9.14 8.23 -5.36
CA LYS A 58 -9.90 7.00 -5.09
C LYS A 58 -9.08 5.76 -5.32
N PHE A 59 -9.27 4.75 -4.50
CA PHE A 59 -8.66 3.43 -4.68
C PHE A 59 -9.74 2.37 -4.92
N GLU A 60 -9.60 1.62 -6.02
CA GLU A 60 -10.45 0.47 -6.32
C GLU A 60 -9.61 -0.81 -6.27
N SER A 61 -9.95 -1.67 -5.32
CA SER A 61 -9.42 -3.04 -5.24
C SER A 61 -10.14 -3.93 -6.25
N LYS A 62 -9.41 -4.53 -7.20
CA LYS A 62 -9.93 -5.65 -8.02
C LYS A 62 -9.39 -6.99 -7.54
N TRP A 63 -9.71 -8.06 -8.27
CA TRP A 63 -9.42 -9.43 -7.84
C TRP A 63 -7.90 -9.71 -7.78
N ILE A 64 -7.15 -9.21 -8.76
CA ILE A 64 -5.72 -9.48 -8.96
C ILE A 64 -4.83 -8.21 -8.93
N TYR A 65 -5.41 -7.03 -9.12
CA TYR A 65 -4.71 -5.74 -9.16
C TYR A 65 -5.54 -4.66 -8.46
N GLY A 66 -4.89 -3.58 -8.03
CA GLY A 66 -5.52 -2.36 -7.55
C GLY A 66 -5.50 -1.27 -8.63
N LYS A 67 -6.48 -0.39 -8.63
CA LYS A 67 -6.46 0.84 -9.42
C LYS A 67 -6.49 2.03 -8.49
N PHE A 68 -5.61 2.98 -8.76
CA PHE A 68 -5.54 4.20 -7.99
C PHE A 68 -5.79 5.41 -8.88
N TYR A 69 -6.88 6.10 -8.63
CA TYR A 69 -7.37 7.21 -9.44
C TYR A 69 -6.89 8.52 -8.85
N LEU A 70 -6.25 9.33 -9.70
CA LEU A 70 -5.73 10.63 -9.34
C LEU A 70 -6.27 11.72 -10.28
N PRO A 71 -6.49 12.94 -9.78
CA PRO A 71 -6.79 14.10 -10.62
C PRO A 71 -5.71 14.28 -11.69
N MET A 72 -6.15 14.59 -12.91
CA MET A 72 -5.27 14.83 -14.04
C MET A 72 -4.60 16.20 -13.92
N TRP A 73 -3.29 16.27 -14.17
CA TRP A 73 -2.54 17.53 -14.11
C TRP A 73 -1.65 17.77 -15.32
N PHE A 74 -1.67 19.02 -15.78
CA PHE A 74 -0.77 19.52 -16.81
C PHE A 74 0.38 20.30 -16.17
N VAL A 75 1.59 19.76 -16.28
CA VAL A 75 2.81 20.38 -15.78
C VAL A 75 3.46 21.20 -16.88
N SER A 76 3.61 22.49 -16.60
CA SER A 76 4.23 23.51 -17.43
C SER A 76 5.19 24.36 -16.59
N LEU A 77 5.91 25.29 -17.22
CA LEU A 77 6.77 26.25 -16.52
C LEU A 77 5.98 27.14 -15.53
N TYR A 78 4.68 27.33 -15.74
CA TYR A 78 3.81 28.14 -14.89
C TYR A 78 3.21 27.37 -13.71
N THR A 79 3.29 26.03 -13.72
CA THR A 79 2.68 25.18 -12.68
C THR A 79 3.20 25.51 -11.29
N LYS A 80 4.49 25.86 -11.16
CA LYS A 80 5.07 26.29 -9.89
C LYS A 80 4.40 27.56 -9.36
N ALA A 81 4.31 28.60 -10.20
CA ALA A 81 3.70 29.87 -9.82
C ALA A 81 2.22 29.70 -9.47
N PHE A 82 1.49 28.91 -10.26
CA PHE A 82 0.09 28.61 -10.01
C PHE A 82 -0.14 27.98 -8.64
N PHE A 83 0.57 26.89 -8.31
CA PHE A 83 0.39 26.21 -7.03
C PHE A 83 0.88 27.05 -5.84
N LEU A 84 1.97 27.80 -5.97
CA LEU A 84 2.43 28.69 -4.90
C LEU A 84 1.41 29.80 -4.61
N ASN A 85 0.79 30.38 -5.64
CA ASN A 85 -0.26 31.38 -5.45
C ASN A 85 -1.52 30.76 -4.79
N MET A 86 -1.89 29.54 -5.19
CA MET A 86 -3.00 28.83 -4.55
C MET A 86 -2.70 28.49 -3.08
N ILE A 87 -1.49 28.03 -2.78
CA ILE A 87 -1.05 27.77 -1.39
C ILE A 87 -1.05 29.06 -0.57
N ALA A 88 -0.54 30.17 -1.13
CA ALA A 88 -0.57 31.47 -0.47
C ALA A 88 -2.00 31.96 -0.21
N TYR A 89 -2.92 31.71 -1.15
CA TYR A 89 -4.34 31.98 -0.97
C TYR A 89 -4.94 31.13 0.17
N GLU A 90 -4.69 29.83 0.19
CA GLU A 90 -5.12 28.92 1.28
C GLU A 90 -4.57 29.34 2.65
N LEU A 91 -3.37 29.92 2.69
CA LEU A 91 -2.70 30.36 3.91
C LEU A 91 -3.10 31.76 4.38
N SER A 92 -3.94 32.47 3.62
CA SER A 92 -4.31 33.84 3.99
C SER A 92 -5.22 33.88 5.23
N PRO A 93 -5.05 34.85 6.15
CA PRO A 93 -5.72 34.85 7.47
C PRO A 93 -7.26 34.82 7.45
N ASN A 94 -7.88 35.26 6.36
CA ASN A 94 -9.34 35.37 6.23
C ASN A 94 -9.94 34.26 5.34
N ASN A 95 -9.15 33.25 4.99
CA ASN A 95 -9.62 32.17 4.13
C ASN A 95 -10.06 30.97 4.96
N SER A 96 -11.31 30.53 4.79
CA SER A 96 -11.87 29.32 5.40
C SER A 96 -11.59 28.05 4.58
N THR A 97 -10.74 28.15 3.55
CA THR A 97 -10.43 27.02 2.69
C THR A 97 -9.69 25.94 3.48
N GLU A 98 -10.12 24.71 3.29
CA GLU A 98 -9.64 23.48 3.92
C GLU A 98 -8.16 23.10 3.61
N GLY A 99 -7.36 23.94 2.96
CA GLY A 99 -5.97 23.60 2.61
C GLY A 99 -5.86 22.40 1.65
N ILE A 100 -6.81 22.29 0.73
CA ILE A 100 -6.97 21.16 -0.19
C ILE A 100 -5.81 21.07 -1.17
N VAL A 101 -5.39 22.19 -1.74
CA VAL A 101 -4.25 22.29 -2.67
C VAL A 101 -2.97 21.90 -1.94
N THR A 102 -2.75 22.46 -0.76
CA THR A 102 -1.56 22.17 0.06
C THR A 102 -1.49 20.68 0.42
N THR A 103 -2.61 20.10 0.82
CA THR A 103 -2.75 18.67 1.12
C THR A 103 -2.45 17.81 -0.11
N TYR A 104 -3.03 18.16 -1.26
CA TYR A 104 -2.82 17.44 -2.51
C TYR A 104 -1.36 17.52 -3.00
N ILE A 105 -0.71 18.68 -2.91
CA ILE A 105 0.70 18.83 -3.28
C ILE A 105 1.60 17.97 -2.40
N LYS A 106 1.36 17.93 -1.09
CA LYS A 106 2.11 17.03 -0.18
C LYS A 106 1.91 15.57 -0.56
N PHE A 107 0.68 15.20 -0.89
CA PHE A 107 0.36 13.85 -1.32
C PHE A 107 1.10 13.49 -2.63
N MET A 108 1.04 14.34 -3.65
CA MET A 108 1.77 14.13 -4.91
C MET A 108 3.29 14.07 -4.71
N LYS A 109 3.86 14.91 -3.83
CA LYS A 109 5.28 14.87 -3.48
C LYS A 109 5.68 13.55 -2.82
N SER A 110 4.78 12.92 -2.07
CA SER A 110 5.05 11.61 -1.46
C SER A 110 5.04 10.46 -2.48
N LEU A 111 4.30 10.62 -3.59
CA LEU A 111 4.24 9.66 -4.68
C LEU A 111 5.44 9.80 -5.65
N ILE A 112 5.83 11.04 -5.95
CA ILE A 112 6.86 11.38 -6.94
C ILE A 112 8.23 11.54 -6.26
N VAL A 113 8.95 10.43 -6.08
CA VAL A 113 10.26 10.40 -5.41
C VAL A 113 11.40 10.47 -6.42
N ASN A 114 11.24 9.84 -7.57
CA ASN A 114 12.24 9.72 -8.62
C ASN A 114 11.65 10.00 -10.02
N PRO A 115 12.49 10.18 -11.07
CA PRO A 115 12.00 10.43 -12.43
C PRO A 115 11.19 9.26 -13.03
N GLY A 116 11.42 8.03 -12.56
CA GLY A 116 10.63 6.86 -12.95
C GLY A 116 9.17 6.94 -12.48
N ASP A 117 8.93 7.54 -11.30
CA ASP A 117 7.58 7.80 -10.82
C ASP A 117 6.83 8.79 -11.72
N VAL A 118 7.53 9.85 -12.17
CA VAL A 118 6.98 10.82 -13.13
C VAL A 118 6.64 10.12 -14.44
N LYS A 119 7.55 9.28 -14.95
CA LYS A 119 7.35 8.52 -16.18
C LYS A 119 6.10 7.64 -16.07
N GLU A 120 5.93 6.93 -14.96
CA GLU A 120 4.76 6.08 -14.73
C GLU A 120 3.45 6.89 -14.66
N LEU A 121 3.45 8.04 -13.98
CA LEU A 121 2.29 8.93 -13.95
C LEU A 121 1.95 9.50 -15.34
N ARG A 122 2.95 9.69 -16.19
CA ARG A 122 2.78 10.11 -17.58
C ARG A 122 2.20 9.00 -18.43
N GLU A 123 2.76 7.79 -18.35
CA GLU A 123 2.26 6.61 -19.07
C GLU A 123 0.82 6.26 -18.66
N SER A 124 0.49 6.44 -17.38
CA SER A 124 -0.86 6.26 -16.86
C SER A 124 -1.84 7.41 -17.18
N ARG A 125 -1.37 8.47 -17.86
CA ARG A 125 -2.14 9.67 -18.23
C ARG A 125 -2.68 10.48 -17.03
N VAL A 126 -2.04 10.36 -15.87
CA VAL A 126 -2.30 11.22 -14.71
C VAL A 126 -1.58 12.56 -14.87
N LEU A 127 -0.33 12.52 -15.36
CA LEU A 127 0.47 13.71 -15.63
C LEU A 127 0.70 13.92 -17.13
N PHE A 128 0.44 15.14 -17.60
CA PHE A 128 0.81 15.61 -18.92
C PHE A 128 1.86 16.69 -18.77
N CYS A 129 2.95 16.64 -19.54
CA CYS A 129 4.07 17.56 -19.36
C CYS A 129 4.52 18.12 -20.71
N THR A 130 4.68 19.44 -20.79
CA THR A 130 5.38 20.09 -21.92
C THR A 130 6.87 20.28 -21.67
N LEU A 131 7.33 19.96 -20.45
CA LEU A 131 8.74 20.03 -20.08
C LEU A 131 9.54 18.92 -20.77
N GLY A 132 10.75 19.24 -21.20
CA GLY A 132 11.60 18.37 -22.02
C GLY A 132 12.15 17.13 -21.31
N SER A 133 11.92 16.96 -19.99
CA SER A 133 12.40 15.80 -19.23
C SER A 133 11.58 15.53 -17.97
N ASP A 134 11.41 14.25 -17.61
CA ASP A 134 10.85 13.81 -16.33
C ASP A 134 11.59 14.38 -15.12
N LYS A 135 12.91 14.62 -15.25
CA LYS A 135 13.72 15.24 -14.18
C LYS A 135 13.26 16.68 -13.89
N GLN A 136 12.86 17.43 -14.92
CA GLN A 136 12.40 18.80 -14.73
C GLN A 136 11.03 18.82 -14.05
N VAL A 137 10.15 17.87 -14.39
CA VAL A 137 8.85 17.71 -13.75
C VAL A 137 9.00 17.33 -12.28
N LEU A 138 9.88 16.38 -11.97
CA LEU A 138 10.25 16.04 -10.58
C LEU A 138 10.72 17.29 -9.82
N LYS A 139 11.59 18.09 -10.43
CA LYS A 139 12.10 19.33 -9.82
C LYS A 139 10.98 20.33 -9.52
N VAL A 140 9.98 20.47 -10.40
CA VAL A 140 8.81 21.34 -10.13
C VAL A 140 8.11 20.93 -8.83
N PHE A 141 7.81 19.65 -8.64
CA PHE A 141 7.15 19.17 -7.41
C PHE A 141 8.06 19.27 -6.17
N GLN A 142 9.35 19.01 -6.31
CA GLN A 142 10.32 19.17 -5.22
C GLN A 142 10.42 20.63 -4.76
N ASP A 143 10.45 21.56 -5.70
CA ASP A 143 10.53 23.01 -5.46
C ASP A 143 9.25 23.63 -4.87
N LEU A 144 8.10 22.95 -4.96
CA LEU A 144 6.86 23.44 -4.35
C LEU A 144 6.98 23.38 -2.82
N ASN A 145 7.13 24.55 -2.21
CA ASN A 145 7.14 24.68 -0.75
C ASN A 145 5.72 24.83 -0.23
N THR A 146 5.34 23.96 0.71
CA THR A 146 4.05 24.03 1.40
C THR A 146 4.14 24.75 2.74
N TYR A 147 5.28 25.38 3.06
CA TYR A 147 5.51 26.23 4.24
C TYR A 147 5.15 25.60 5.60
N GLY A 148 5.17 24.27 5.71
CA GLY A 148 4.69 23.57 6.92
C GLY A 148 3.21 23.83 7.25
N ALA A 149 2.45 24.36 6.27
CA ALA A 149 1.02 24.55 6.33
C ALA A 149 0.34 23.18 6.25
N ASP A 150 0.34 22.49 7.37
CA ASP A 150 -0.32 21.22 7.54
C ASP A 150 -1.71 21.53 8.07
N ASN A 151 -2.75 21.19 7.32
CA ASN A 151 -3.99 20.79 7.97
C ASN A 151 -3.84 19.29 8.28
N PRO A 152 -3.31 18.93 9.47
CA PRO A 152 -3.02 17.55 9.79
C PRO A 152 -4.28 16.68 9.75
N TYR A 153 -5.46 17.27 9.93
CA TYR A 153 -6.73 16.54 9.95
C TYR A 153 -7.12 16.04 8.56
N ILE A 154 -7.09 16.90 7.54
CA ILE A 154 -7.54 16.55 6.18
C ILE A 154 -6.52 15.66 5.47
N LEU A 155 -5.23 15.97 5.63
CA LEU A 155 -4.18 15.10 5.13
C LEU A 155 -4.26 13.73 5.80
N LYS A 156 -4.55 13.67 7.11
CA LYS A 156 -4.72 12.40 7.81
C LYS A 156 -5.97 11.65 7.36
N GLU A 157 -7.10 12.32 7.16
CA GLU A 157 -8.35 11.67 6.73
C GLU A 157 -8.21 11.04 5.34
N VAL A 158 -7.72 11.79 4.35
CA VAL A 158 -7.47 11.27 2.99
C VAL A 158 -6.46 10.11 3.04
N LYS A 159 -5.43 10.22 3.89
CA LYS A 159 -4.43 9.16 4.06
C LYS A 159 -4.99 7.93 4.76
N ASP A 160 -5.80 8.11 5.80
CA ASP A 160 -6.36 7.02 6.61
C ASP A 160 -7.38 6.23 5.77
N GLU A 161 -8.22 6.91 4.99
CA GLU A 161 -9.16 6.28 4.05
C GLU A 161 -8.41 5.48 2.97
N LEU A 162 -7.43 6.11 2.33
CA LEU A 162 -6.61 5.47 1.30
C LEU A 162 -5.84 4.26 1.87
N TYR A 163 -5.24 4.43 3.04
CA TYR A 163 -4.50 3.38 3.74
C TYR A 163 -5.42 2.21 4.08
N HIS A 164 -6.61 2.49 4.62
CA HIS A 164 -7.59 1.46 4.94
C HIS A 164 -7.95 0.63 3.70
N GLU A 165 -8.19 1.27 2.56
CA GLU A 165 -8.52 0.57 1.32
C GLU A 165 -7.34 -0.21 0.73
N ILE A 166 -6.11 0.34 0.76
CA ILE A 166 -4.90 -0.37 0.32
C ILE A 166 -4.62 -1.58 1.22
N ASN A 167 -4.69 -1.41 2.55
CA ASN A 167 -4.46 -2.49 3.50
C ASN A 167 -5.52 -3.59 3.36
N LYS A 168 -6.78 -3.20 3.14
CA LYS A 168 -7.87 -4.12 2.83
C LYS A 168 -7.61 -4.88 1.53
N TYR A 169 -7.08 -4.24 0.48
CA TYR A 169 -6.65 -4.92 -0.74
C TYR A 169 -5.59 -6.00 -0.46
N TYR A 170 -4.50 -5.66 0.22
CA TYR A 170 -3.46 -6.63 0.54
C TYR A 170 -3.97 -7.76 1.43
N ARG A 171 -4.78 -7.45 2.45
CA ARG A 171 -5.38 -8.45 3.34
C ARG A 171 -6.31 -9.39 2.58
N ASN A 172 -7.14 -8.87 1.67
CA ASN A 172 -8.04 -9.68 0.86
C ASN A 172 -7.28 -10.55 -0.13
N LYS A 173 -6.23 -10.02 -0.76
CA LYS A 173 -5.33 -10.77 -1.65
C LYS A 173 -4.65 -11.91 -0.89
N LEU A 174 -4.11 -11.62 0.30
CA LEU A 174 -3.49 -12.63 1.15
C LEU A 174 -4.50 -13.70 1.57
N LYS A 175 -5.69 -13.30 2.04
CA LYS A 175 -6.76 -14.25 2.41
C LYS A 175 -7.16 -15.18 1.26
N ARG A 176 -7.26 -14.66 0.03
CA ARG A 176 -7.57 -15.46 -1.16
C ARG A 176 -6.44 -16.42 -1.49
N TRP A 177 -5.21 -15.92 -1.53
CA TRP A 177 -4.04 -16.75 -1.81
C TRP A 177 -3.89 -17.86 -0.77
N THR A 178 -4.12 -17.55 0.52
CA THR A 178 -4.16 -18.57 1.57
C THR A 178 -5.30 -19.55 1.39
N ALA A 179 -6.50 -19.11 0.97
CA ALA A 179 -7.62 -20.02 0.74
C ALA A 179 -7.38 -20.94 -0.47
N GLU A 180 -6.86 -20.42 -1.57
CA GLU A 180 -6.47 -21.21 -2.76
C GLU A 180 -5.34 -22.17 -2.44
N PHE A 181 -4.33 -21.73 -1.68
CA PHE A 181 -3.24 -22.59 -1.23
C PHE A 181 -3.76 -23.70 -0.32
N ILE A 182 -4.59 -23.37 0.67
CA ILE A 182 -5.21 -24.37 1.54
C ILE A 182 -6.06 -25.34 0.72
N GLN A 183 -6.89 -24.84 -0.19
CA GLN A 183 -7.74 -25.69 -1.02
C GLN A 183 -6.95 -26.54 -2.00
N THR A 184 -5.84 -26.07 -2.57
CA THR A 184 -5.07 -26.86 -3.54
C THR A 184 -4.22 -27.90 -2.85
N TYR A 185 -3.57 -27.55 -1.74
CA TYR A 185 -2.66 -28.44 -1.02
C TYR A 185 -3.38 -29.36 -0.03
N PHE A 186 -4.41 -28.91 0.69
CA PHE A 186 -5.10 -29.72 1.71
C PHE A 186 -6.32 -30.49 1.20
N ARG A 187 -6.79 -30.27 -0.03
CA ARG A 187 -7.91 -31.03 -0.60
C ARG A 187 -7.52 -32.41 -1.10
N SER A 188 -6.24 -32.64 -1.41
CA SER A 188 -5.69 -33.97 -1.63
C SER A 188 -4.86 -34.37 -0.39
N PRO A 189 -5.48 -34.94 0.65
CA PRO A 189 -4.72 -35.46 1.80
C PRO A 189 -3.59 -36.39 1.35
N TRP A 190 -3.79 -37.10 0.24
CA TRP A 190 -2.78 -37.92 -0.43
C TRP A 190 -1.56 -37.16 -0.95
N SER A 191 -1.73 -35.93 -1.47
CA SER A 191 -0.58 -35.12 -1.92
C SER A 191 0.27 -34.63 -0.76
N VAL A 192 -0.35 -34.32 0.38
CA VAL A 192 0.37 -33.98 1.62
C VAL A 192 1.15 -35.20 2.12
N VAL A 193 0.52 -36.38 2.17
CA VAL A 193 1.19 -37.62 2.57
C VAL A 193 2.35 -37.97 1.62
N ALA A 194 2.16 -37.83 0.31
CA ALA A 194 3.22 -38.07 -0.67
C ALA A 194 4.38 -37.09 -0.53
N LEU A 195 4.10 -35.80 -0.28
CA LEU A 195 5.13 -34.79 -0.03
C LEU A 195 5.92 -35.10 1.25
N VAL A 196 5.24 -35.46 2.34
CA VAL A 196 5.88 -35.88 3.60
C VAL A 196 6.74 -37.13 3.38
N ALA A 197 6.21 -38.14 2.70
CA ALA A 197 6.96 -39.36 2.38
C ALA A 197 8.22 -39.05 1.55
N THR A 198 8.11 -38.17 0.55
CA THR A 198 9.25 -37.75 -0.29
C THR A 198 10.33 -37.05 0.53
N VAL A 199 9.93 -36.14 1.44
CA VAL A 199 10.87 -35.45 2.35
C VAL A 199 11.54 -36.44 3.30
N CYS A 200 10.79 -37.41 3.87
CA CYS A 200 11.35 -38.47 4.71
C CYS A 200 12.38 -39.32 3.96
N ILE A 201 12.07 -39.73 2.71
CA ILE A 201 12.98 -40.50 1.87
C ILE A 201 14.26 -39.69 1.59
N LEU A 202 14.13 -38.41 1.25
CA LEU A 202 15.29 -37.52 1.04
C LEU A 202 16.20 -37.44 2.27
N ILE A 203 15.62 -37.26 3.46
CA ILE A 203 16.36 -37.23 4.72
C ILE A 203 17.08 -38.57 4.97
N LEU A 204 16.39 -39.69 4.75
CA LEU A 204 16.97 -41.02 4.91
C LEU A 204 18.12 -41.27 3.94
N THR A 205 17.97 -40.90 2.66
CA THR A 205 19.05 -41.02 1.67
C THR A 205 20.24 -40.14 2.01
N PHE A 206 20.00 -38.94 2.55
CA PHE A 206 21.08 -38.06 2.99
C PHE A 206 21.85 -38.68 4.17
N LEU A 207 21.14 -39.16 5.19
CA LEU A 207 21.73 -39.87 6.33
C LEU A 207 22.52 -41.09 5.87
N GLN A 208 21.94 -41.91 4.99
CA GLN A 208 22.60 -43.09 4.44
C GLN A 208 23.89 -42.72 3.71
N THR A 209 23.86 -41.69 2.86
CA THR A 209 25.05 -41.20 2.14
C THR A 209 26.14 -40.73 3.11
N VAL A 210 25.78 -39.97 4.15
CA VAL A 210 26.72 -39.51 5.19
C VAL A 210 27.32 -40.68 5.96
N TYR A 211 26.51 -41.67 6.38
CA TYR A 211 27.00 -42.85 7.08
C TYR A 211 27.88 -43.72 6.20
N THR A 212 27.52 -43.93 4.93
CA THR A 212 28.34 -44.68 3.97
C THR A 212 29.66 -43.97 3.66
N MET A 213 29.67 -42.64 3.59
CA MET A 213 30.94 -41.90 3.49
C MET A 213 31.79 -42.06 4.75
N LYS A 214 31.18 -41.95 5.93
CA LYS A 214 31.90 -42.11 7.21
C LYS A 214 32.45 -43.53 7.40
N SER A 215 31.70 -44.57 7.00
CA SER A 215 32.16 -45.96 7.10
C SER A 215 33.35 -46.25 6.18
N ASN A 216 33.32 -45.74 4.95
CA ASN A 216 34.44 -45.86 4.01
C ASN A 216 35.72 -45.11 4.46
N PHE A 217 35.60 -44.13 5.35
CA PHE A 217 36.75 -43.44 5.96
C PHE A 217 37.34 -44.15 7.18
N HIS A 218 36.60 -45.08 7.81
CA HIS A 218 37.06 -45.81 9.00
C HIS A 218 37.70 -47.17 8.67
N GLU A 219 37.75 -47.54 7.39
CA GLU A 219 38.33 -48.79 6.87
C GLU A 219 39.68 -48.59 6.16
N LYS A 220 40.29 -47.40 6.27
CA LYS A 220 41.68 -47.11 5.88
C LYS A 220 42.49 -46.68 7.09
#